data_AF-A0A1C6KFY5-F1
#
_entry.id   AF-A0A1C6KFY5-F1
#
_cell.length_a   1.000
_cell.length_b   1.000
_cell.length_c   1.000
_cell.angle_alpha   90.00
_cell.angle_beta   90.00
_cell.angle_gamma   90.00
#
_symmetry.space_group_name_H-M   'P 1'
#
loop_
_entity.id
_entity.type
_entity.pdbx_description
1 polymer ?
#
loop_
_entity_poly.entity_id
_entity_poly.type
_entity_poly.pdbx_seq_one_letter_code
_entity_poly.pdbx_strand_id
1 'polypeptide(L)' 'MSRKSTVTKVCQHCKIEKSLSDFHRNRTKTDGHNGICKVCQAEIDKKNKQ' A
#
# COMPACT_ATOMS: atom_id res chain seq x y z
N MET A 1 -22.29 17.95 -1.80
CA MET A 1 -21.36 17.25 -2.70
C MET A 1 -20.12 16.86 -1.90
N SER A 2 -20.02 15.59 -1.49
CA SER A 2 -19.02 15.13 -0.52
C SER A 2 -17.61 15.15 -1.11
N ARG A 3 -16.78 16.07 -0.63
CA ARG A 3 -15.35 16.16 -0.96
C ARG A 3 -14.63 14.98 -0.30
N LYS A 4 -14.58 13.82 -0.95
CA LYS A 4 -13.61 12.78 -0.60
C LYS A 4 -12.25 13.27 -1.08
N SER A 5 -11.48 13.85 -0.18
CA SER A 5 -10.05 14.05 -0.38
C SER A 5 -9.40 12.66 -0.46
N THR A 6 -9.31 12.11 -1.66
CA THR A 6 -8.76 10.79 -1.94
C THR A 6 -7.24 10.90 -1.94
N VAL A 7 -6.61 10.75 -0.77
CA VAL A 7 -5.16 10.59 -0.73
C VAL A 7 -4.83 9.22 -1.33
N THR A 8 -4.42 9.23 -2.60
CA THR A 8 -4.00 8.05 -3.35
C THR A 8 -2.47 7.99 -3.45
N LYS A 9 -1.95 6.78 -3.60
CA LYS A 9 -0.53 6.48 -3.77
C LYS A 9 -0.38 5.40 -4.84
N VAL A 10 0.62 5.53 -5.69
CA VAL A 10 0.95 4.52 -6.71
C VAL A 10 1.79 3.43 -6.08
N CYS A 11 1.34 2.18 -6.22
CA CYS A 11 2.09 1.01 -5.75
C CYS A 11 3.34 0.81 -6.60
N GLN A 12 4.53 0.71 -5.98
CA GLN A 12 5.77 0.50 -6.73
C GLN A 12 5.89 -0.91 -7.35
N HIS A 13 5.08 -1.88 -6.88
CA HIS A 13 5.11 -3.25 -7.37
C HIS A 13 4.18 -3.46 -8.56
N CYS A 14 2.89 -3.15 -8.40
CA CYS A 14 1.89 -3.31 -9.46
C CYS A 14 1.67 -2.05 -10.31
N LYS A 15 2.26 -0.90 -9.93
CA LYS A 15 2.13 0.39 -10.62
C LYS A 15 0.68 0.89 -10.77
N ILE A 16 -0.20 0.47 -9.86
CA ILE A 16 -1.61 0.88 -9.82
C ILE A 16 -1.78 1.98 -8.77
N GLU A 17 -2.54 3.02 -9.12
CA GLU A 17 -2.98 4.04 -8.17
C GLU A 17 -4.06 3.48 -7.24
N LYS A 18 -3.80 3.53 -5.93
CA LYS A 18 -4.73 3.04 -4.89
C LYS A 18 -4.81 4.04 -3.74
N SER A 19 -5.85 3.96 -2.93
CA SER A 19 -5.97 4.84 -1.76
C SER A 19 -4.85 4.55 -0.77
N LEU A 20 -4.38 5.53 0.01
CA LEU A 20 -3.44 5.25 1.11
C LEU A 20 -3.98 4.21 2.09
N SER A 21 -5.30 4.12 2.23
CA SER A 21 -5.99 3.06 2.98
C SER A 21 -5.70 1.64 2.48
N ASP A 22 -5.35 1.49 1.20
CA ASP A 22 -4.93 0.23 0.57
C ASP A 22 -3.44 -0.08 0.77
N PHE A 23 -2.69 0.75 1.50
CA PHE A 23 -1.29 0.50 1.86
C PHE A 23 -1.21 0.10 3.34
N HIS A 24 -0.35 -0.86 3.68
CA HIS A 24 -0.12 -1.23 5.08
C HIS A 24 0.65 -0.11 5.79
N ARG A 25 0.15 0.30 6.96
CA ARG A 25 0.90 1.15 7.88
C ARG A 25 2.08 0.35 8.40
N ASN A 26 3.27 0.87 8.19
CA ASN A 26 4.50 0.28 8.66
C ASN A 26 5.33 1.33 9.39
N ARG A 27 5.27 1.26 10.73
CA ARG A 27 5.99 2.18 11.63
C ARG A 27 7.51 1.98 11.61
N THR A 28 8.00 0.92 10.95
CA THR A 28 9.44 0.70 10.76
C THR A 28 10.03 1.55 9.63
N LYS A 29 9.19 2.10 8.74
CA LYS A 29 9.61 2.99 7.65
C LYS A 29 9.44 4.45 8.07
N THR A 30 10.33 5.32 7.60
CA THR A 30 10.28 6.77 7.83
C THR A 30 8.98 7.42 7.35
N ASP A 31 8.37 6.89 6.29
CA ASP A 31 7.08 7.33 5.71
C ASP A 31 5.86 6.76 6.48
N GLY A 32 6.07 5.83 7.42
CA GLY A 32 5.01 5.16 8.16
C GLY A 32 4.12 4.22 7.33
N HIS A 33 4.40 4.07 6.02
CA HIS A 33 3.64 3.23 5.09
C HIS A 33 4.58 2.43 4.18
N ASN A 34 4.12 1.27 3.73
CA ASN A 34 4.85 0.50 2.73
C ASN A 34 4.84 1.20 1.35
N GLY A 35 5.88 0.93 0.55
CA GLY A 35 5.96 1.37 -0.84
C GLY A 35 5.07 0.56 -1.80
N ILE A 36 4.49 -0.53 -1.30
CA ILE A 36 3.61 -1.43 -2.04
C ILE A 36 2.26 -1.53 -1.35
N CYS A 37 1.21 -1.78 -2.13
CA CYS A 37 -0.13 -1.94 -1.59
C CYS A 37 -0.28 -3.25 -0.80
N LYS A 38 -1.32 -3.33 0.03
CA LYS A 38 -1.67 -4.50 0.85
C LYS A 38 -1.76 -5.78 0.03
N VAL A 39 -2.25 -5.69 -1.21
CA VAL A 39 -2.36 -6.82 -2.14
C VAL A 39 -0.97 -7.39 -2.46
N CYS A 40 -0.08 -6.57 -2.99
CA CYS A 40 1.29 -7.01 -3.32
C CYS A 40 2.05 -7.47 -2.08
N GLN A 41 1.82 -6.81 -0.93
CA GLN A 41 2.43 -7.24 0.32
C GLN A 41 1.96 -8.65 0.72
N ALA A 42 0.67 -8.96 0.56
CA ALA A 42 0.12 -10.28 0.86
C ALA A 42 0.66 -11.36 -0.10
N GLU A 43 0.88 -11.03 -1.37
CA GLU A 43 1.51 -11.95 -2.33
C GLU A 43 2.96 -12.29 -1.93
N ILE A 44 3.73 -11.28 -1.52
CA ILE A 44 5.10 -11.45 -1.04
C ILE A 44 5.14 -12.22 0.29
N ASP A 45 4.23 -11.93 1.22
CA ASP A 45 4.13 -12.64 2.49
C ASP A 45 3.84 -14.13 2.29
N LYS A 46 2.88 -14.45 1.40
CA LYS A 46 2.60 -15.82 0.98
C LYS A 46 3.82 -16.51 0.38
N LYS A 47 4.62 -15.79 -0.41
CA LYS A 47 5.84 -16.33 -1.04
C LYS A 47 6.98 -16.58 -0.05
N ASN A 48 7.11 -15.78 1.01
CA ASN A 48 8.13 -15.98 2.04
C ASN A 48 7.79 -17.09 3.04
N LYS A 49 6.54 -17.54 3.09
CA LYS A 49 6.07 -18.63 3.94
C LYS A 49 6.22 -20.02 3.31
N GLN A 50 6.81 -20.12 2.12
CA GLN A 50 7.05 -21.37 1.40
C GLN A 50 8.42 -21.96 1.70
#